data_AF-A0A238BMY7-F1
#
_entry.id   AF-A0A238BMY7-F1
#
_cell.length_a   1.000
_cell.length_b   1.000
_cell.length_c   1.000
_cell.angle_alpha   90.00
_cell.angle_beta   90.00
_cell.angle_gamma   90.00
#
_symmetry.space_group_name_H-M   'P 1'
#
loop_
_entity.id
_entity.type
_entity.pdbx_description
1 polymer ?
#
loop_
_entity_poly.entity_id
_entity_poly.type
_entity_poly.pdbx_seq_one_letter_code
_entity_poly.pdbx_strand_id
1 'polypeptide(L)'
;MNLYTNHGVKIVGNIPTTLPLPRLPRFDIILNCIPYAIGIAAVTVAIHISLAKMIAKRMNYQIDSEQELYALGFTTILSSFFPIFPISAALSRTMVSVEAGTRTQFSALSSFLLLLAVILFLGPLLYALPMVNDIPHQCILAVIILFSLRSMFLKFAELPKIWPISKIDFLIWIVAFTTTVGFDVMIGLVISVVFALLTLIFRSQWPRLERLAQVSISEPYFDNPKRYISVAHNPNIRMYRFESPLLFNNVERFKLSVYGAIKDWENKADAVNDLENSGNLKSSNYRYLILDCSGISYIDYMGLNMLTEIVNELENQKIIIHFAACSSKFLSFFSFFFLNAVPKLVFEIHWKQRKFLKLFPNIASFQQWMMLLQ
;
A
#
# COMPACT_ATOMS: atom_id res chain seq x y z
N MET A 1 51.63 2.85 30.32
CA MET A 1 50.97 3.96 31.04
C MET A 1 49.72 3.38 31.68
N ASN A 2 49.71 3.15 32.99
CA ASN A 2 48.61 2.45 33.67
C ASN A 2 47.50 3.47 34.00
N LEU A 3 46.62 3.70 33.02
CA LEU A 3 45.61 4.76 33.07
C LEU A 3 44.64 4.56 34.23
N TYR A 4 44.30 3.31 34.57
CA TYR A 4 43.39 2.97 35.68
C TYR A 4 43.92 3.45 37.03
N THR A 5 45.18 3.11 37.36
CA THR A 5 45.78 3.44 38.66
C THR A 5 46.18 4.90 38.79
N ASN A 6 46.59 5.54 37.69
CA ASN A 6 47.17 6.89 37.74
C ASN A 6 46.13 8.00 37.45
N HIS A 7 45.01 7.67 36.80
CA HIS A 7 44.02 8.65 36.37
C HIS A 7 42.56 8.24 36.68
N GLY A 8 42.31 7.18 37.47
CA GLY A 8 40.95 6.78 37.86
C GLY A 8 40.08 6.26 36.70
N VAL A 9 40.75 5.90 35.61
CA VAL A 9 40.17 5.51 34.34
C VAL A 9 39.58 4.10 34.45
N LYS A 10 38.26 3.96 34.67
CA LYS A 10 37.56 2.65 34.56
C LYS A 10 38.00 1.93 33.28
N ILE A 11 38.11 0.60 33.29
CA ILE A 11 38.57 -0.23 32.16
C ILE A 11 37.50 -1.24 31.74
N VAL A 12 37.55 -1.74 30.51
CA VAL A 12 36.59 -2.73 29.96
C VAL A 12 36.53 -3.98 30.84
N GLY A 13 37.65 -4.30 31.50
CA GLY A 13 37.74 -5.42 32.42
C GLY A 13 37.91 -6.74 31.67
N ASN A 14 37.57 -7.84 32.34
CA ASN A 14 37.83 -9.16 31.81
C ASN A 14 36.85 -9.52 30.69
N ILE A 15 37.35 -9.67 29.47
CA ILE A 15 36.58 -10.20 28.34
C ILE A 15 36.63 -11.72 28.43
N PRO A 16 35.49 -12.43 28.53
CA PRO A 16 35.50 -13.88 28.57
C PRO A 16 36.07 -14.41 27.25
N THR A 17 37.24 -15.06 27.34
CA THR A 17 37.89 -15.72 26.20
C THR A 17 37.33 -17.11 25.95
N THR A 18 36.43 -17.60 26.82
CA THR A 18 35.78 -18.90 26.67
C THR A 18 34.53 -18.79 25.80
N LEU A 19 34.31 -19.81 24.95
CA LEU A 19 33.06 -19.93 24.22
C LEU A 19 31.90 -20.14 25.20
N PRO A 20 30.78 -19.40 25.06
CA PRO A 20 29.63 -19.58 25.92
C PRO A 20 29.02 -20.96 25.67
N LEU A 21 28.82 -21.71 26.76
CA LEU A 21 28.12 -22.99 26.71
C LEU A 21 26.64 -22.77 26.35
N PRO A 22 26.02 -23.67 25.58
CA PRO A 22 24.60 -23.59 25.29
C PRO A 22 23.79 -23.73 26.58
N ARG A 23 22.78 -22.89 26.75
CA ARG A 23 21.84 -22.86 27.89
C ARG A 23 20.42 -22.82 27.37
N LEU A 24 19.52 -23.54 28.02
CA LEU A 24 18.10 -23.48 27.68
C LEU A 24 17.53 -22.10 28.02
N PRO A 25 16.66 -21.54 27.16
CA PRO A 25 15.96 -20.30 27.47
C PRO A 25 15.04 -20.49 28.68
N ARG A 26 14.90 -19.41 29.45
CA ARG A 26 14.05 -19.37 30.64
C ARG A 26 12.58 -19.32 30.24
N PHE A 27 11.89 -20.46 30.35
CA PHE A 27 10.48 -20.59 29.97
C PHE A 27 9.53 -19.80 30.88
N ASP A 28 9.97 -19.47 32.10
CA ASP A 28 9.20 -18.72 33.10
C ASP A 28 8.92 -17.27 32.69
N ILE A 29 9.79 -16.64 31.90
CA ILE A 29 9.65 -15.23 31.48
C ILE A 29 9.05 -15.06 30.08
N ILE A 30 8.81 -16.15 29.34
CA ILE A 30 8.40 -16.08 27.93
C ILE A 30 7.14 -15.24 27.74
N LEU A 31 6.11 -15.48 28.56
CA LEU A 31 4.83 -14.76 28.46
C LEU A 31 5.00 -13.24 28.63
N ASN A 32 5.91 -12.81 29.50
CA ASN A 32 6.22 -11.39 29.70
C ASN A 32 7.01 -10.79 28.52
N CYS A 33 7.76 -11.63 27.80
CA CYS A 33 8.57 -11.20 26.66
C CYS A 33 7.82 -11.19 25.33
N ILE A 34 6.68 -11.89 25.20
CA ILE A 34 5.92 -12.00 23.94
C ILE A 34 5.61 -10.63 23.29
N PRO A 35 5.08 -9.62 24.01
CA PRO A 35 4.74 -8.33 23.39
C PRO A 35 5.98 -7.64 22.77
N TYR A 36 7.11 -7.72 23.46
CA TYR A 36 8.37 -7.16 22.98
C TYR A 36 8.97 -7.99 21.83
N ALA A 37 8.86 -9.32 21.91
CA ALA A 37 9.36 -10.22 20.88
C ALA A 37 8.65 -10.02 19.54
N ILE A 38 7.33 -9.76 19.55
CA ILE A 38 6.55 -9.52 18.31
C ILE A 38 7.05 -8.26 17.59
N GLY A 39 7.23 -7.15 18.30
CA GLY A 39 7.70 -5.92 17.67
C GLY A 39 9.14 -6.03 17.16
N ILE A 40 10.04 -6.68 17.94
CA ILE A 40 11.41 -6.94 17.49
C ILE A 40 11.42 -7.84 16.25
N ALA A 41 10.62 -8.91 16.24
CA ALA A 41 10.51 -9.81 15.10
C ALA A 41 10.00 -9.08 13.85
N ALA A 42 8.95 -8.27 13.97
CA ALA A 42 8.40 -7.49 12.86
C ALA A 42 9.45 -6.54 12.25
N VAL A 43 10.20 -5.81 13.09
CA VAL A 43 11.26 -4.89 12.64
C VAL A 43 12.42 -5.66 12.01
N THR A 44 12.87 -6.75 12.63
CA THR A 44 13.97 -7.58 12.13
C THR A 44 13.64 -8.18 10.76
N VAL A 45 12.45 -8.76 10.61
CA VAL A 45 11.98 -9.32 9.33
C VAL A 45 11.87 -8.23 8.27
N ALA A 46 11.30 -7.08 8.62
CA ALA A 46 11.15 -5.97 7.67
C ALA A 46 12.51 -5.44 7.18
N ILE A 47 13.47 -5.24 8.09
CA ILE A 47 14.84 -4.80 7.75
C ILE A 47 15.55 -5.85 6.90
N HIS A 48 15.46 -7.12 7.30
CA HIS A 48 16.12 -8.24 6.61
C HIS A 48 15.61 -8.39 5.17
N ILE A 49 14.29 -8.49 4.97
CA ILE A 49 13.69 -8.61 3.63
C ILE A 49 13.97 -7.37 2.78
N SER A 50 13.95 -6.17 3.39
CA SER A 50 14.25 -4.92 2.66
C SER A 50 15.70 -4.88 2.17
N LEU A 51 16.66 -5.25 3.03
CA LEU A 51 18.07 -5.35 2.66
C LEU A 51 18.27 -6.39 1.56
N ALA A 52 17.68 -7.56 1.73
CA ALA A 52 17.88 -8.67 0.82
C ALA A 52 17.27 -8.37 -0.56
N LYS A 53 16.09 -7.75 -0.64
CA LYS A 53 15.52 -7.22 -1.90
C LYS A 53 16.37 -6.13 -2.53
N MET A 54 16.95 -5.23 -1.74
CA MET A 54 17.84 -4.18 -2.25
C MET A 54 19.10 -4.78 -2.89
N ILE A 55 19.72 -5.76 -2.25
CA ILE A 55 20.92 -6.44 -2.79
C ILE A 55 20.54 -7.30 -4.01
N ALA A 56 19.43 -8.02 -3.96
CA ALA A 56 18.90 -8.80 -5.09
C ALA A 56 18.71 -7.93 -6.34
N LYS A 57 18.14 -6.74 -6.17
CA LYS A 57 18.00 -5.75 -7.25
C LYS A 57 19.35 -5.23 -7.74
N ARG A 58 20.32 -4.95 -6.85
CA ARG A 58 21.65 -4.46 -7.24
C ARG A 58 22.46 -5.54 -7.99
N MET A 59 22.34 -6.79 -7.57
CA MET A 59 23.10 -7.93 -8.10
C MET A 59 22.35 -8.73 -9.16
N ASN A 60 21.14 -8.30 -9.55
CA ASN A 60 20.28 -8.93 -10.54
C ASN A 60 19.99 -10.42 -10.29
N TYR A 61 19.63 -10.79 -9.06
CA TYR A 61 19.10 -12.11 -8.74
C TYR A 61 17.70 -12.02 -8.13
N GLN A 62 16.98 -13.15 -8.12
CA GLN A 62 15.66 -13.25 -7.51
C GLN A 62 15.77 -13.75 -6.07
N ILE A 63 14.96 -13.18 -5.20
CA ILE A 63 14.90 -13.55 -3.80
C ILE A 63 13.54 -14.14 -3.45
N ASP A 64 13.57 -15.24 -2.72
CA ASP A 64 12.38 -15.82 -2.10
C ASP A 64 12.23 -15.26 -0.68
N SER A 65 11.16 -14.49 -0.45
CA SER A 65 10.91 -13.86 0.85
C SER A 65 10.45 -14.87 1.91
N GLU A 66 9.84 -16.00 1.50
CA GLU A 66 9.40 -17.05 2.42
C GLU A 66 10.62 -17.82 2.95
N GLN A 67 11.54 -18.18 2.06
CA GLN A 67 12.78 -18.86 2.42
C GLN A 67 13.64 -18.03 3.39
N GLU A 68 13.76 -16.72 3.17
CA GLU A 68 14.47 -15.82 4.08
C GLU A 68 13.82 -15.74 5.47
N LEU A 69 12.48 -15.79 5.53
CA LEU A 69 11.76 -15.81 6.80
C LEU A 69 12.03 -17.10 7.58
N TYR A 70 12.01 -18.25 6.90
CA TYR A 70 12.36 -19.53 7.53
C TYR A 70 13.81 -19.56 8.00
N ALA A 71 14.75 -19.07 7.20
CA ALA A 71 16.17 -19.00 7.55
C ALA A 71 16.41 -18.11 8.79
N LEU A 72 15.78 -16.94 8.83
CA LEU A 72 15.85 -16.02 9.96
C LEU A 72 15.22 -16.64 11.23
N GLY A 73 14.06 -17.27 11.11
CA GLY A 73 13.40 -17.96 12.22
C GLY A 73 14.26 -19.10 12.80
N PHE A 74 14.83 -19.95 11.94
CA PHE A 74 15.72 -21.02 12.36
C PHE A 74 16.98 -20.48 13.04
N THR A 75 17.60 -19.44 12.47
CA THR A 75 18.81 -18.84 13.02
C THR A 75 18.52 -18.22 14.40
N THR A 76 17.40 -17.50 14.55
CA THR A 76 17.03 -16.89 15.84
C THR A 76 16.73 -17.94 16.92
N ILE A 77 16.04 -19.04 16.58
CA ILE A 77 15.81 -20.17 17.50
C ILE A 77 17.13 -20.80 17.95
N LEU A 78 18.00 -21.18 17.00
CA LEU A 78 19.30 -21.75 17.33
C LEU A 78 20.15 -20.81 18.19
N SER A 79 20.06 -19.52 17.90
CA SER A 79 20.84 -18.52 18.61
C SER A 79 20.34 -18.29 20.04
N SER A 80 19.06 -18.56 20.34
CA SER A 80 18.47 -18.39 21.67
C SER A 80 19.07 -19.33 22.74
N PHE A 81 19.73 -20.41 22.32
CA PHE A 81 20.47 -21.30 23.22
C PHE A 81 21.80 -20.69 23.68
N PHE A 82 22.21 -19.56 23.11
CA PHE A 82 23.41 -18.83 23.50
C PHE A 82 23.03 -17.48 24.09
N PRO A 83 23.85 -16.89 24.96
CA PRO A 83 23.58 -15.59 25.58
C PRO A 83 23.80 -14.45 24.58
N ILE A 84 22.94 -14.36 23.56
CA ILE A 84 22.99 -13.33 22.53
C ILE A 84 21.71 -12.49 22.50
N PHE A 85 21.82 -11.28 21.96
CA PHE A 85 20.68 -10.45 21.64
C PHE A 85 20.03 -10.90 20.32
N PRO A 86 18.74 -10.55 20.08
CA PRO A 86 18.09 -10.78 18.80
C PRO A 86 18.94 -10.24 17.64
N ILE A 87 19.20 -11.11 16.66
CA ILE A 87 20.04 -10.78 15.50
C ILE A 87 19.20 -10.14 14.39
N SER A 88 19.84 -9.29 13.59
CA SER A 88 19.26 -8.72 12.38
C SER A 88 20.34 -8.51 11.32
N ALA A 89 19.91 -8.26 10.10
CA ALA A 89 20.75 -7.91 8.97
C ALA A 89 21.48 -6.57 9.20
N ALA A 90 22.80 -6.56 9.00
CA ALA A 90 23.62 -5.38 9.18
C ALA A 90 23.93 -4.71 7.84
N LEU A 91 23.08 -3.77 7.43
CA LEU A 91 23.17 -3.02 6.16
C LEU A 91 24.60 -2.56 5.83
N SER A 92 25.27 -1.86 6.75
CA SER A 92 26.61 -1.29 6.49
C SER A 92 27.67 -2.36 6.23
N ARG A 93 27.67 -3.47 6.99
CA ARG A 93 28.63 -4.57 6.81
C ARG A 93 28.40 -5.31 5.51
N THR A 94 27.14 -5.60 5.21
CA THR A 94 26.77 -6.28 3.97
C THR A 94 27.08 -5.42 2.75
N MET A 95 26.87 -4.10 2.82
CA MET A 95 27.18 -3.18 1.73
C MET A 95 28.68 -3.16 1.41
N VAL A 96 29.53 -3.03 2.44
CA VAL A 96 30.98 -3.06 2.28
C VAL A 96 31.45 -4.40 1.69
N SER A 97 30.86 -5.51 2.14
CA SER A 97 31.16 -6.84 1.58
C SER A 97 30.81 -6.93 0.09
N VAL A 98 29.62 -6.45 -0.29
CA VAL A 98 29.17 -6.43 -1.70
C VAL A 98 30.05 -5.52 -2.55
N GLU A 99 30.46 -4.36 -2.04
CA GLU A 99 31.37 -3.43 -2.72
C GLU A 99 32.79 -3.98 -2.85
N ALA A 100 33.24 -4.78 -1.89
CA ALA A 100 34.47 -5.56 -1.98
C ALA A 100 34.38 -6.74 -2.98
N GLY A 101 33.23 -6.95 -3.62
CA GLY A 101 33.04 -7.93 -4.69
C GLY A 101 32.65 -9.33 -4.19
N THR A 102 32.22 -9.50 -2.93
CA THR A 102 31.79 -10.81 -2.44
C THR A 102 30.52 -11.28 -3.12
N ARG A 103 30.52 -12.52 -3.64
CA ARG A 103 29.36 -13.12 -4.35
C ARG A 103 28.79 -14.36 -3.67
N THR A 104 29.49 -14.93 -2.70
CA THR A 104 29.11 -16.17 -2.03
C THR A 104 29.02 -15.97 -0.51
N GLN A 105 28.26 -16.83 0.17
CA GLN A 105 28.12 -16.81 1.63
C GLN A 105 29.41 -17.24 2.36
N PHE A 106 30.44 -17.68 1.64
CA PHE A 106 31.74 -18.01 2.21
C PHE A 106 32.43 -16.79 2.85
N SER A 107 32.08 -15.56 2.45
CA SER A 107 32.54 -14.34 3.11
C SER A 107 32.05 -14.23 4.56
N ALA A 108 30.85 -14.75 4.87
CA ALA A 108 30.32 -14.79 6.22
C ALA A 108 31.11 -15.77 7.09
N LEU A 109 31.48 -16.94 6.54
CA LEU A 109 32.33 -17.91 7.23
C LEU A 109 33.72 -17.34 7.53
N SER A 110 34.35 -16.67 6.55
CA SER A 110 35.62 -15.99 6.74
C SER A 110 35.55 -14.90 7.83
N SER A 111 34.47 -14.10 7.81
CA SER A 111 34.22 -13.08 8.83
C SER A 111 34.03 -13.67 10.22
N PHE A 112 33.34 -14.80 10.33
CA PHE A 112 33.16 -15.54 11.59
C PHE A 112 34.50 -16.06 12.13
N LEU A 113 35.32 -16.70 11.28
CA LEU A 113 36.63 -17.22 11.68
C LEU A 113 37.57 -16.11 12.15
N LEU A 114 37.59 -14.98 11.43
CA LEU A 114 38.37 -13.82 11.82
C LEU A 114 37.91 -13.27 13.17
N LEU A 115 36.60 -13.11 13.37
CA LEU A 115 36.04 -12.63 14.63
C LEU A 115 36.35 -13.57 15.80
N LEU A 116 36.26 -14.88 15.57
CA LEU A 116 36.62 -15.90 16.56
C LEU A 116 38.11 -15.82 16.92
N ALA A 117 39.00 -15.69 15.92
CA ALA A 117 40.44 -15.54 16.14
C ALA A 117 40.76 -14.26 16.94
N VAL A 118 40.11 -13.14 16.62
CA VAL A 118 40.28 -11.88 17.36
C VAL A 118 39.85 -12.04 18.83
N ILE A 119 38.71 -12.71 19.10
CA ILE A 119 38.26 -12.91 20.49
C ILE A 119 39.23 -13.82 21.27
N LEU A 120 39.69 -14.92 20.66
CA LEU A 120 40.55 -15.90 21.33
C LEU A 120 41.98 -15.40 21.56
N PHE A 121 42.57 -14.74 20.55
CA PHE A 121 43.98 -14.31 20.59
C PHE A 121 44.17 -12.86 21.04
N LEU A 122 43.30 -11.94 20.59
CA LEU A 122 43.39 -10.52 20.94
C LEU A 122 42.51 -10.15 22.14
N GLY A 123 41.61 -11.01 22.60
CA GLY A 123 40.78 -10.79 23.80
C GLY A 123 41.55 -10.28 25.02
N PRO A 124 42.69 -10.89 25.39
CA PRO A 124 43.53 -10.40 26.49
C PRO A 124 44.17 -9.03 26.23
N LEU A 125 44.47 -8.69 24.97
CA LEU A 125 45.02 -7.38 24.60
C LEU A 125 43.96 -6.27 24.70
N LEU A 126 42.69 -6.63 24.51
CA LEU A 126 41.53 -5.75 24.67
C LEU A 126 41.17 -5.50 26.16
N TYR A 127 41.78 -6.22 27.12
CA TYR A 127 41.58 -6.00 28.57
C TYR A 127 41.96 -4.58 29.02
N ALA A 128 43.10 -4.09 28.51
CA ALA A 128 43.64 -2.79 28.89
C ALA A 128 42.91 -1.60 28.26
N LEU A 129 41.80 -1.85 27.53
CA LEU A 129 40.99 -0.78 26.96
C LEU A 129 40.33 0.03 28.09
N PRO A 130 40.57 1.35 28.16
CA PRO A 130 39.96 2.20 29.17
C PRO A 130 38.48 2.47 28.85
N MET A 131 37.61 2.16 29.81
CA MET A 131 36.16 2.34 29.86
C MET A 131 35.77 3.44 30.86
N VAL A 132 36.18 4.69 30.65
CA VAL A 132 36.03 5.78 31.65
C VAL A 132 34.86 6.68 31.39
N ASN A 133 34.28 7.14 32.49
CA ASN A 133 33.33 8.24 32.59
C ASN A 133 33.90 9.61 32.16
N ASP A 134 35.21 9.73 31.89
CA ASP A 134 35.89 10.98 31.52
C ASP A 134 36.87 10.71 30.34
N ILE A 135 36.30 10.46 29.16
CA ILE A 135 36.82 10.66 27.78
C ILE A 135 38.28 10.22 27.50
N PRO A 136 38.51 9.10 26.76
CA PRO A 136 38.56 9.19 25.28
C PRO A 136 37.92 8.03 24.47
N HIS A 137 37.59 6.86 25.04
CA HIS A 137 37.06 5.72 24.24
C HIS A 137 35.53 5.76 24.03
N GLN A 138 34.76 6.33 24.96
CA GLN A 138 33.33 6.59 24.72
C GLN A 138 33.15 7.54 23.54
N CYS A 139 34.05 8.53 23.37
CA CYS A 139 34.03 9.41 22.20
C CYS A 139 34.30 8.65 20.90
N ILE A 140 35.25 7.72 20.87
CA ILE A 140 35.52 6.95 19.65
C ILE A 140 34.33 6.05 19.30
N LEU A 141 33.77 5.31 20.27
CA LEU A 141 32.59 4.47 20.02
C LEU A 141 31.36 5.32 19.67
N ALA A 142 31.14 6.45 20.36
CA ALA A 142 30.07 7.38 20.07
C ALA A 142 30.23 8.04 18.69
N VAL A 143 31.45 8.39 18.27
CA VAL A 143 31.75 8.91 16.93
C VAL A 143 31.50 7.84 15.87
N ILE A 144 31.88 6.58 16.14
CA ILE A 144 31.56 5.44 15.25
C ILE A 144 30.04 5.29 15.12
N ILE A 145 29.30 5.35 16.24
CA ILE A 145 27.83 5.28 16.23
C ILE A 145 27.25 6.48 15.45
N LEU A 146 27.70 7.70 15.73
CA LEU A 146 27.23 8.92 15.06
C LEU A 146 27.50 8.87 13.55
N PHE A 147 28.69 8.42 13.14
CA PHE A 147 29.03 8.23 11.73
C PHE A 147 28.17 7.13 11.08
N SER A 148 27.88 6.04 11.80
CA SER A 148 26.98 4.99 11.31
C SER A 148 25.53 5.48 11.12
N LEU A 149 25.08 6.39 12.00
CA LEU A 149 23.75 7.00 11.95
C LEU A 149 23.64 8.15 10.95
N ARG A 150 24.75 8.66 10.39
CA ARG A 150 24.74 9.70 9.35
C ARG A 150 23.79 9.37 8.20
N SER A 151 23.80 8.11 7.74
CA SER A 151 22.93 7.62 6.67
C SER A 151 21.44 7.73 7.03
N MET A 152 21.08 7.60 8.31
CA MET A 152 19.72 7.72 8.80
C MET A 152 19.28 9.20 8.86
N PHE A 153 20.15 10.10 9.31
CA PHE A 153 19.85 11.54 9.30
C PHE A 153 19.70 12.11 7.88
N LEU A 154 20.41 11.56 6.89
CA LEU A 154 20.23 11.96 5.50
C LEU A 154 18.82 11.70 4.96
N LYS A 155 18.05 10.77 5.56
CA LYS A 155 16.65 10.54 5.17
C LYS A 155 15.76 11.75 5.43
N PHE A 156 16.14 12.67 6.33
CA PHE A 156 15.39 13.92 6.51
C PHE A 156 15.37 14.79 5.25
N ALA A 157 16.42 14.69 4.41
CA ALA A 157 16.48 15.42 3.14
C ALA A 157 15.49 14.88 2.09
N GLU A 158 14.84 13.73 2.34
CA GLU A 158 13.81 13.18 1.46
C GLU A 158 12.41 13.77 1.73
N LEU A 159 12.15 14.29 2.94
CA LEU A 159 10.83 14.84 3.30
C LEU A 159 10.31 15.92 2.35
N PRO A 160 11.11 16.93 1.93
CA PRO A 160 10.65 17.95 1.00
C PRO A 160 10.24 17.39 -0.36
N LYS A 161 10.79 16.23 -0.75
CA LYS A 161 10.46 15.54 -2.01
C LYS A 161 9.14 14.77 -1.90
N ILE A 162 8.83 14.21 -0.72
CA ILE A 162 7.61 13.44 -0.48
C ILE A 162 6.38 14.35 -0.42
N TRP A 163 6.49 15.53 0.18
CA TRP A 163 5.38 16.46 0.38
C TRP A 163 4.55 16.79 -0.89
N PRO A 164 5.14 17.15 -2.04
CA PRO A 164 4.36 17.42 -3.25
C PRO A 164 3.76 16.17 -3.90
N ILE A 165 4.29 14.97 -3.61
CA ILE A 165 3.84 13.70 -4.18
C ILE A 165 2.64 13.16 -3.40
N SER A 166 2.80 13.03 -2.08
CA SER A 166 1.81 12.41 -1.20
C SER A 166 1.87 13.03 0.19
N LYS A 167 0.87 13.86 0.50
CA LYS A 167 0.70 14.46 1.83
C LYS A 167 0.46 13.39 2.91
N ILE A 168 -0.16 12.27 2.53
CA ILE A 168 -0.47 11.17 3.45
C ILE A 168 0.81 10.45 3.86
N ASP A 169 1.69 10.13 2.92
CA ASP A 169 2.95 9.43 3.23
C ASP A 169 3.89 10.32 4.07
N PHE A 170 3.89 11.63 3.81
CA PHE A 170 4.58 12.59 4.66
C PHE A 170 4.03 12.59 6.09
N LEU A 171 2.70 12.57 6.26
CA LEU A 171 2.06 12.54 7.57
C LEU A 171 2.38 11.25 8.33
N ILE A 172 2.36 10.09 7.65
CA ILE A 172 2.79 8.80 8.22
C ILE A 172 4.23 8.89 8.71
N TRP A 173 5.13 9.49 7.93
CA TRP A 173 6.52 9.68 8.32
C TRP A 173 6.65 10.55 9.58
N ILE A 174 5.96 11.69 9.64
CA ILE A 174 6.01 12.62 10.78
C ILE A 174 5.44 11.96 12.04
N VAL A 175 4.30 11.28 11.94
CA VAL A 175 3.71 10.55 13.06
C VAL A 175 4.66 9.46 13.54
N ALA A 176 5.27 8.71 12.62
CA ALA A 176 6.20 7.67 13.00
C ALA A 176 7.46 8.18 13.70
N PHE A 177 8.04 9.26 13.18
CA PHE A 177 9.19 9.88 13.79
C PHE A 177 8.87 10.47 15.18
N THR A 178 7.82 11.27 15.28
CA THR A 178 7.47 11.98 16.52
C THR A 178 7.03 11.02 17.64
N THR A 179 6.27 9.97 17.31
CA THR A 179 5.83 8.98 18.31
C THR A 179 6.98 8.09 18.79
N THR A 180 7.87 7.67 17.89
CA THR A 180 9.04 6.85 18.23
C THR A 180 10.06 7.63 19.06
N VAL A 181 10.28 8.92 18.76
CA VAL A 181 11.21 9.78 19.51
C VAL A 181 10.63 10.30 20.82
N GLY A 182 9.33 10.62 20.84
CA GLY A 182 8.67 11.21 22.01
C GLY A 182 8.26 10.19 23.07
N PHE A 183 8.01 8.93 22.67
CA PHE A 183 7.64 7.85 23.58
C PHE A 183 8.71 6.75 23.57
N ASP A 184 8.31 5.53 23.25
CA ASP A 184 9.17 4.36 23.15
C ASP A 184 9.14 3.81 21.72
N VAL A 185 10.20 3.11 21.31
CA VAL A 185 10.31 2.56 19.97
C VAL A 185 9.17 1.58 19.65
N MET A 186 8.77 0.76 20.62
CA MET A 186 7.72 -0.24 20.42
C MET A 186 6.34 0.41 20.33
N ILE A 187 6.07 1.37 21.22
CA ILE A 187 4.81 2.13 21.23
C ILE A 187 4.69 2.96 19.95
N GLY A 188 5.77 3.66 19.56
CA GLY A 188 5.85 4.45 18.33
C GLY A 188 5.58 3.61 17.09
N LEU A 189 6.18 2.42 16.99
CA LEU A 189 5.93 1.49 15.88
C LEU A 189 4.44 1.10 15.79
N VAL A 190 3.83 0.71 16.91
CA VAL A 190 2.40 0.32 16.93
C VAL A 190 1.51 1.48 16.48
N ILE A 191 1.72 2.68 17.03
CA ILE A 191 0.93 3.87 16.66
C ILE A 191 1.10 4.17 15.17
N SER A 192 2.32 4.08 14.65
CA SER A 192 2.63 4.35 13.24
C SER A 192 1.95 3.37 12.29
N VAL A 193 1.98 2.08 12.62
CA VAL A 193 1.35 1.03 11.80
C VAL A 193 -0.16 1.19 11.81
N VAL A 194 -0.76 1.42 12.98
CA VAL A 194 -2.21 1.67 13.09
C VAL A 194 -2.59 2.93 12.30
N PHE A 195 -1.82 4.00 12.42
CA PHE A 195 -2.05 5.22 11.68
C PHE A 195 -1.95 5.01 10.16
N ALA A 196 -0.94 4.28 9.69
CA ALA A 196 -0.79 3.94 8.28
C ALA A 196 -2.00 3.12 7.77
N LEU A 197 -2.46 2.12 8.53
CA LEU A 197 -3.66 1.34 8.19
C LEU A 197 -4.93 2.20 8.16
N LEU A 198 -5.11 3.10 9.14
CA LEU A 198 -6.25 4.02 9.17
C LEU A 198 -6.25 4.94 7.94
N THR A 199 -5.09 5.48 7.54
CA THR A 199 -5.03 6.32 6.33
C THR A 199 -5.38 5.55 5.05
N LEU A 200 -5.04 4.26 4.96
CA LEU A 200 -5.48 3.40 3.86
C LEU A 200 -7.00 3.22 3.84
N ILE A 201 -7.62 3.01 5.01
CA ILE A 201 -9.07 2.89 5.14
C ILE A 201 -9.75 4.20 4.73
N PHE A 202 -9.33 5.34 5.29
CA PHE A 202 -9.92 6.64 4.94
C PHE A 202 -9.75 6.98 3.46
N ARG A 203 -8.61 6.66 2.86
CA ARG A 203 -8.39 6.83 1.42
C ARG A 203 -9.35 5.96 0.59
N SER A 204 -9.64 4.75 1.04
CA SER A 204 -10.59 3.84 0.39
C SER A 204 -12.05 4.30 0.53
N GLN A 205 -12.39 5.08 1.57
CA GLN A 205 -13.75 5.55 1.83
C GLN A 205 -14.17 6.73 0.95
N TRP A 206 -13.22 7.52 0.43
CA TRP A 206 -13.50 8.70 -0.40
C TRP A 206 -13.01 8.54 -1.85
N PRO A 207 -13.53 7.55 -2.59
CA PRO A 207 -13.23 7.41 -3.99
C PRO A 207 -13.91 8.51 -4.82
N ARG A 208 -13.37 8.77 -6.01
CA ARG A 208 -13.92 9.74 -6.94
C ARG A 208 -14.87 9.05 -7.92
N LEU A 209 -16.01 9.70 -8.14
CA LEU A 209 -16.90 9.41 -9.25
C LEU A 209 -16.58 10.39 -10.37
N GLU A 210 -15.91 9.93 -11.42
CA GLU A 210 -15.50 10.78 -12.53
C GLU A 210 -16.52 10.72 -13.65
N ARG A 211 -16.92 11.89 -14.17
CA ARG A 211 -17.74 11.95 -15.38
C ARG A 211 -16.86 11.66 -16.60
N LEU A 212 -17.29 10.72 -17.41
CA LEU A 212 -16.68 10.41 -18.68
C LEU A 212 -17.35 11.21 -19.79
N ALA A 213 -16.54 11.73 -20.70
CA ALA A 213 -16.98 12.62 -21.76
C ALA A 213 -16.29 12.26 -23.08
N GLN A 214 -17.06 12.25 -24.15
CA GLN A 214 -16.54 12.02 -25.48
C GLN A 214 -16.19 13.36 -26.13
N VAL A 215 -14.97 13.50 -26.62
CA VAL A 215 -14.50 14.74 -27.28
C VAL A 215 -15.02 14.82 -28.73
N SER A 216 -15.06 13.70 -29.44
CA SER A 216 -15.61 13.55 -30.79
C SER A 216 -16.21 12.16 -30.99
N ILE A 217 -17.20 11.99 -31.87
CA ILE A 217 -17.95 10.73 -32.08
C ILE A 217 -17.04 9.53 -32.41
N SER A 218 -15.87 9.78 -33.01
CA SER A 218 -14.85 8.78 -33.35
C SER A 218 -13.82 8.50 -32.25
N GLU A 219 -13.78 9.31 -31.20
CA GLU A 219 -12.78 9.26 -30.13
C GLU A 219 -13.30 8.51 -28.90
N PRO A 220 -12.41 7.92 -28.08
CA PRO A 220 -12.80 7.28 -26.84
C PRO A 220 -13.37 8.29 -25.83
N TYR A 221 -14.07 7.78 -24.81
CA TYR A 221 -14.47 8.58 -23.68
C TYR A 221 -13.25 8.90 -22.81
N PHE A 222 -13.10 10.18 -22.46
CA PHE A 222 -12.01 10.68 -21.63
C PHE A 222 -12.52 11.10 -20.26
N ASP A 223 -11.62 11.01 -19.28
CA ASP A 223 -11.84 11.40 -17.90
C ASP A 223 -11.87 12.93 -17.78
N ASN A 224 -12.75 13.45 -16.92
CA ASN A 224 -12.86 14.86 -16.58
C ASN A 224 -13.14 15.81 -17.77
N PRO A 225 -14.42 16.03 -18.13
CA PRO A 225 -14.83 16.92 -19.23
C PRO A 225 -14.30 18.34 -19.13
N LYS A 226 -13.98 18.84 -17.92
CA LYS A 226 -13.51 20.22 -17.73
C LYS A 226 -12.11 20.46 -18.31
N ARG A 227 -11.37 19.40 -18.65
CA ARG A 227 -10.06 19.50 -19.29
C ARG A 227 -10.15 19.69 -20.81
N TYR A 228 -11.31 19.47 -21.41
CA TYR A 228 -11.50 19.49 -22.86
C TYR A 228 -12.42 20.65 -23.27
N ILE A 229 -12.02 21.38 -24.32
CA ILE A 229 -12.70 22.58 -24.80
C ILE A 229 -14.01 22.23 -25.54
N SER A 230 -14.02 21.09 -26.24
CA SER A 230 -15.20 20.58 -26.97
C SER A 230 -15.53 19.18 -26.48
N VAL A 231 -16.72 19.00 -25.92
CA VAL A 231 -17.24 17.71 -25.48
C VAL A 231 -18.59 17.50 -26.16
N ALA A 232 -18.78 16.36 -26.81
CA ALA A 232 -20.07 15.96 -27.36
C ALA A 232 -21.08 15.86 -26.22
N HIS A 233 -22.05 16.78 -26.20
CA HIS A 233 -23.07 16.81 -25.16
C HIS A 233 -24.35 16.15 -25.69
N ASN A 234 -24.64 14.96 -25.18
CA ASN A 234 -25.98 14.40 -25.28
C ASN A 234 -26.73 14.72 -23.96
N PRO A 235 -27.89 15.40 -24.00
CA PRO A 235 -28.64 15.72 -22.79
C PRO A 235 -29.23 14.47 -22.11
N ASN A 236 -29.47 13.40 -22.88
CA ASN A 236 -30.16 12.19 -22.42
C ASN A 236 -29.24 11.04 -22.00
N ILE A 237 -27.93 11.16 -22.21
CA ILE A 237 -26.95 10.11 -21.87
C ILE A 237 -25.82 10.71 -21.03
N ARG A 238 -25.54 10.10 -19.87
CA ARG A 238 -24.34 10.41 -19.09
C ARG A 238 -23.58 9.15 -18.72
N MET A 239 -22.26 9.26 -18.75
CA MET A 239 -21.36 8.18 -18.39
C MET A 239 -20.51 8.59 -17.18
N TYR A 240 -20.40 7.70 -16.20
CA TYR A 240 -19.59 7.90 -14.99
C TYR A 240 -18.72 6.67 -14.72
N ARG A 241 -17.50 6.89 -14.24
CA ARG A 241 -16.59 5.84 -13.77
C ARG A 241 -16.37 5.99 -12.28
N PHE A 242 -16.46 4.86 -11.57
CA PHE A 242 -16.12 4.80 -10.15
C PHE A 242 -14.72 4.20 -9.97
N GLU A 243 -13.78 5.00 -9.44
CA GLU A 243 -12.36 4.61 -9.34
C GLU A 243 -12.02 3.81 -8.06
N SER A 244 -12.84 2.83 -7.68
CA SER A 244 -12.63 2.05 -6.45
C SER A 244 -13.39 0.72 -6.44
N PRO A 245 -12.90 -0.30 -5.70
CA PRO A 245 -13.76 -1.41 -5.27
C PRO A 245 -15.01 -0.89 -4.57
N LEU A 246 -16.13 -1.59 -4.70
CA LEU A 246 -17.38 -1.24 -4.02
C LEU A 246 -17.54 -2.14 -2.79
N LEU A 247 -17.29 -1.56 -1.62
CA LEU A 247 -17.19 -2.26 -0.35
C LEU A 247 -18.07 -1.58 0.71
N PHE A 248 -18.39 -2.29 1.79
CA PHE A 248 -19.19 -1.78 2.92
C PHE A 248 -18.71 -0.43 3.46
N ASN A 249 -17.43 -0.11 3.33
CA ASN A 249 -16.85 1.13 3.83
C ASN A 249 -17.13 2.35 2.91
N ASN A 250 -17.47 2.16 1.64
CA ASN A 250 -17.62 3.24 0.67
C ASN A 250 -18.95 3.23 -0.10
N VAL A 251 -19.83 2.26 0.15
CA VAL A 251 -21.18 2.15 -0.47
C VAL A 251 -22.03 3.40 -0.28
N GLU A 252 -22.07 3.98 0.92
CA GLU A 252 -22.84 5.20 1.17
C GLU A 252 -22.29 6.37 0.35
N ARG A 253 -20.96 6.47 0.25
CA ARG A 253 -20.32 7.50 -0.57
C ARG A 253 -20.60 7.30 -2.05
N PHE A 254 -20.64 6.07 -2.53
CA PHE A 254 -21.05 5.74 -3.89
C PHE A 254 -22.49 6.21 -4.15
N LYS A 255 -23.44 5.83 -3.28
CA LYS A 255 -24.85 6.26 -3.33
C LYS A 255 -24.98 7.79 -3.43
N LEU A 256 -24.37 8.50 -2.49
CA LEU A 256 -24.39 9.97 -2.46
C LEU A 256 -23.73 10.59 -3.71
N SER A 257 -22.66 10.00 -4.23
CA SER A 257 -21.98 10.51 -5.42
C SER A 257 -22.82 10.31 -6.67
N VAL A 258 -23.52 9.18 -6.81
CA VAL A 258 -24.44 8.91 -7.93
C VAL A 258 -25.63 9.85 -7.87
N TYR A 259 -26.27 10.04 -6.72
CA TYR A 259 -27.39 11.00 -6.61
C TYR A 259 -26.95 12.44 -6.81
N GLY A 260 -25.79 12.84 -6.28
CA GLY A 260 -25.22 14.16 -6.56
C GLY A 260 -25.01 14.38 -8.06
N ALA A 261 -24.48 13.37 -8.75
CA ALA A 261 -24.27 13.40 -10.20
C ALA A 261 -25.58 13.49 -11.00
N ILE A 262 -26.66 12.87 -10.52
CA ILE A 262 -27.99 12.89 -11.14
C ILE A 262 -28.71 14.21 -10.88
N LYS A 263 -28.61 14.76 -9.66
CA LYS A 263 -29.13 16.10 -9.35
C LYS A 263 -28.42 17.18 -10.15
N ASP A 264 -27.10 17.08 -10.29
CA ASP A 264 -26.30 17.91 -11.20
C ASP A 264 -26.63 17.66 -12.69
N TRP A 265 -27.30 16.54 -12.99
CA TRP A 265 -27.84 16.27 -14.31
C TRP A 265 -29.13 17.02 -14.56
N GLU A 266 -30.09 16.87 -13.68
CA GLU A 266 -31.37 17.58 -13.70
C GLU A 266 -31.16 19.08 -13.82
N ASN A 267 -30.42 19.68 -12.89
CA ASN A 267 -30.21 21.14 -12.87
C ASN A 267 -29.63 21.70 -14.18
N LYS A 268 -28.74 20.95 -14.84
CA LYS A 268 -28.14 21.39 -16.12
C LYS A 268 -29.02 21.10 -17.32
N ALA A 269 -29.79 20.01 -17.28
CA ALA A 269 -30.76 19.71 -18.33
C ALA A 269 -31.88 20.76 -18.34
N ASP A 270 -32.35 21.16 -17.16
CA ASP A 270 -33.39 22.18 -17.01
C ASP A 270 -32.89 23.54 -17.50
N ALA A 271 -31.66 23.93 -17.16
CA ALA A 271 -31.04 25.15 -17.69
C ALA A 271 -30.87 25.18 -19.23
N VAL A 272 -30.66 24.02 -19.86
CA VAL A 272 -30.58 23.91 -21.33
C VAL A 272 -31.97 23.92 -21.96
N ASN A 273 -32.95 23.23 -21.34
CA ASN A 273 -34.34 23.24 -21.79
C ASN A 273 -34.95 24.66 -21.70
N ASP A 274 -34.60 25.46 -20.70
CA ASP A 274 -35.02 26.87 -20.59
C ASP A 274 -34.51 27.73 -21.76
N LEU A 275 -33.34 27.39 -22.32
CA LEU A 275 -32.77 28.03 -23.51
C LEU A 275 -33.34 27.46 -24.82
N GLU A 276 -33.60 26.15 -24.88
CA GLU A 276 -34.13 25.45 -26.06
C GLU A 276 -35.66 25.54 -26.20
N ASN A 277 -36.39 26.02 -25.19
CA ASN A 277 -37.85 26.30 -25.29
C ASN A 277 -38.19 27.41 -26.32
N SER A 278 -37.21 27.98 -27.01
CA SER A 278 -37.39 28.77 -28.24
C SER A 278 -37.39 27.94 -29.55
N GLY A 279 -37.16 26.62 -29.50
CA GLY A 279 -37.05 25.75 -30.68
C GLY A 279 -37.42 24.30 -30.38
N ASN A 280 -38.62 23.91 -30.80
CA ASN A 280 -39.20 22.57 -30.67
C ASN A 280 -38.23 21.39 -30.95
N LEU A 281 -37.75 20.74 -29.89
CA LEU A 281 -37.35 19.32 -29.93
C LEU A 281 -37.91 18.60 -28.69
N LYS A 282 -38.74 17.58 -28.95
CA LYS A 282 -39.35 16.74 -27.91
C LYS A 282 -38.25 15.94 -27.20
N SER A 283 -37.93 16.33 -25.97
CA SER A 283 -37.03 15.57 -25.10
C SER A 283 -37.65 14.19 -24.79
N SER A 284 -36.89 13.13 -25.03
CA SER A 284 -37.26 11.76 -24.66
C SER A 284 -37.55 11.69 -23.15
N ASN A 285 -38.64 11.02 -22.76
CA ASN A 285 -39.02 10.85 -21.35
C ASN A 285 -38.04 9.98 -20.54
N TYR A 286 -37.12 9.29 -21.20
CA TYR A 286 -36.14 8.40 -20.58
C TYR A 286 -34.72 8.95 -20.70
N ARG A 287 -33.98 8.82 -19.60
CA ARG A 287 -32.56 9.18 -19.48
C ARG A 287 -31.74 7.91 -19.27
N TYR A 288 -30.53 7.86 -19.82
CA TYR A 288 -29.65 6.68 -19.75
C TYR A 288 -28.36 7.01 -19.01
N LEU A 289 -28.11 6.29 -17.92
CA LEU A 289 -26.89 6.36 -17.12
C LEU A 289 -26.00 5.17 -17.47
N ILE A 290 -24.79 5.43 -17.95
CA ILE A 290 -23.79 4.38 -18.20
C ILE A 290 -22.76 4.42 -17.07
N LEU A 291 -22.71 3.36 -16.26
CA LEU A 291 -21.71 3.18 -15.22
C LEU A 291 -20.55 2.32 -15.75
N ASP A 292 -19.38 2.92 -15.86
CA ASP A 292 -18.14 2.21 -16.17
C ASP A 292 -17.59 1.52 -14.91
N CYS A 293 -17.70 0.20 -14.90
CA CYS A 293 -17.27 -0.68 -13.82
C CYS A 293 -15.80 -1.10 -13.93
N SER A 294 -15.02 -0.55 -14.88
CA SER A 294 -13.60 -0.90 -15.02
C SER A 294 -12.77 -0.64 -13.77
N GLY A 295 -13.17 0.33 -12.94
CA GLY A 295 -12.54 0.66 -11.66
C GLY A 295 -13.01 -0.21 -10.48
N ILE A 296 -14.11 -0.96 -10.64
CA ILE A 296 -14.67 -1.83 -9.61
C ILE A 296 -14.00 -3.19 -9.70
N SER A 297 -12.86 -3.35 -9.02
CA SER A 297 -12.09 -4.60 -9.04
C SER A 297 -12.72 -5.71 -8.19
N TYR A 298 -13.39 -5.34 -7.10
CA TYR A 298 -14.07 -6.24 -6.18
C TYR A 298 -15.36 -5.61 -5.65
N ILE A 299 -16.34 -6.46 -5.35
CA ILE A 299 -17.61 -6.07 -4.75
C ILE A 299 -17.93 -7.01 -3.59
N ASP A 300 -18.39 -6.47 -2.47
CA ASP A 300 -18.92 -7.26 -1.36
C ASP A 300 -20.46 -7.29 -1.35
N TYR A 301 -21.03 -8.01 -0.38
CA TYR A 301 -22.48 -8.17 -0.27
C TYR A 301 -23.22 -6.83 -0.08
N MET A 302 -22.69 -5.92 0.74
CA MET A 302 -23.30 -4.60 0.92
C MET A 302 -23.22 -3.77 -0.35
N GLY A 303 -22.11 -3.84 -1.09
CA GLY A 303 -21.95 -3.25 -2.41
C GLY A 303 -23.00 -3.71 -3.41
N LEU A 304 -23.26 -5.03 -3.44
CA LEU A 304 -24.26 -5.60 -4.34
C LEU A 304 -25.69 -5.16 -4.00
N ASN A 305 -26.05 -5.14 -2.71
CA ASN A 305 -27.35 -4.66 -2.26
C ASN A 305 -27.54 -3.18 -2.58
N MET A 306 -26.51 -2.36 -2.36
CA MET A 306 -26.51 -0.94 -2.68
C MET A 306 -26.71 -0.70 -4.19
N LEU A 307 -26.06 -1.48 -5.05
CA LEU A 307 -26.28 -1.39 -6.50
C LEU A 307 -27.72 -1.75 -6.88
N THR A 308 -28.27 -2.79 -6.27
CA THR A 308 -29.66 -3.21 -6.52
C THR A 308 -30.64 -2.11 -6.12
N GLU A 309 -30.44 -1.50 -4.95
CA GLU A 309 -31.24 -0.39 -4.46
C GLU A 309 -31.19 0.82 -5.42
N ILE A 310 -29.99 1.23 -5.85
CA ILE A 310 -29.80 2.34 -6.79
C ILE A 310 -30.47 2.06 -8.14
N VAL A 311 -30.36 0.84 -8.67
CA VAL A 311 -31.00 0.48 -9.94
C VAL A 311 -32.51 0.61 -9.85
N ASN A 312 -33.12 0.06 -8.79
CA ASN A 312 -34.56 0.12 -8.58
C ASN A 312 -35.06 1.57 -8.37
N GLU A 313 -34.33 2.36 -7.58
CA GLU A 313 -34.69 3.77 -7.33
C GLU A 313 -34.59 4.64 -8.58
N LEU A 314 -33.56 4.42 -9.42
CA LEU A 314 -33.37 5.20 -10.65
C LEU A 314 -34.34 4.77 -11.76
N GLU A 315 -34.71 3.49 -11.81
CA GLU A 315 -35.78 3.02 -12.71
C GLU A 315 -37.11 3.71 -12.40
N ASN A 316 -37.45 3.89 -11.11
CA ASN A 316 -38.63 4.65 -10.68
C ASN A 316 -38.59 6.13 -11.14
N GLN A 317 -37.41 6.70 -11.34
CA GLN A 317 -37.20 8.06 -11.85
C GLN A 317 -37.10 8.13 -13.39
N LYS A 318 -37.40 7.03 -14.11
CA LYS A 318 -37.23 6.90 -15.57
C LYS A 318 -35.78 7.07 -16.05
N ILE A 319 -34.81 6.76 -15.18
CA ILE A 319 -33.38 6.73 -15.49
C ILE A 319 -32.93 5.27 -15.58
N ILE A 320 -32.61 4.81 -16.78
CA ILE A 320 -32.14 3.43 -17.00
C ILE A 320 -30.63 3.38 -16.83
N ILE A 321 -30.15 2.46 -15.98
CA ILE A 321 -28.71 2.25 -15.74
C ILE A 321 -28.19 1.10 -16.60
N HIS A 322 -27.07 1.32 -17.28
CA HIS A 322 -26.29 0.30 -17.96
C HIS A 322 -24.90 0.18 -17.35
N PHE A 323 -24.42 -1.05 -17.17
CA PHE A 323 -23.08 -1.33 -16.66
C PHE A 323 -22.13 -1.67 -17.83
N ALA A 324 -20.95 -1.06 -17.84
CA ALA A 324 -19.93 -1.27 -18.86
C ALA A 324 -18.63 -1.78 -18.23
N ALA A 325 -17.83 -2.53 -18.99
CA ALA A 325 -16.49 -3.00 -18.60
C ALA A 325 -16.40 -3.72 -17.23
N CYS A 326 -17.40 -4.54 -16.93
CA CYS A 326 -17.47 -5.33 -15.70
C CYS A 326 -16.35 -6.39 -15.63
N SER A 327 -15.78 -6.58 -14.43
CA SER A 327 -14.89 -7.70 -14.14
C SER A 327 -15.64 -9.05 -14.19
N SER A 328 -14.96 -10.14 -14.53
CA SER A 328 -15.57 -11.49 -14.56
C SER A 328 -16.20 -11.89 -13.22
N LYS A 329 -15.57 -11.51 -12.11
CA LYS A 329 -16.12 -11.70 -10.76
C LYS A 329 -17.41 -10.93 -10.57
N PHE A 330 -17.46 -9.68 -11.02
CA PHE A 330 -18.68 -8.85 -10.96
C PHE A 330 -19.81 -9.53 -11.75
N LEU A 331 -19.55 -9.98 -12.98
CA LEU A 331 -20.53 -10.68 -13.81
C LEU A 331 -21.07 -11.97 -13.17
N SER A 332 -20.22 -12.72 -12.46
CA SER A 332 -20.65 -13.93 -11.74
C SER A 332 -21.66 -13.65 -10.62
N PHE A 333 -21.62 -12.44 -10.03
CA PHE A 333 -22.65 -12.02 -9.06
C PHE A 333 -23.94 -11.60 -9.74
N PHE A 334 -23.86 -11.03 -10.95
CA PHE A 334 -25.04 -10.64 -11.73
C PHE A 334 -25.90 -11.85 -12.12
N SER A 335 -25.28 -12.96 -12.50
CA SER A 335 -26.00 -14.18 -12.86
C SER A 335 -26.71 -14.84 -11.67
N PHE A 336 -26.18 -14.67 -10.45
CA PHE A 336 -26.71 -15.32 -9.25
C PHE A 336 -27.79 -14.49 -8.53
N PHE A 337 -27.67 -13.16 -8.50
CA PHE A 337 -28.51 -12.29 -7.67
C PHE A 337 -29.40 -11.32 -8.46
N PHE A 338 -28.91 -10.81 -9.60
CA PHE A 338 -29.53 -9.67 -10.28
C PHE A 338 -30.56 -10.06 -11.34
N LEU A 339 -30.45 -11.27 -11.92
CA LEU A 339 -31.40 -11.78 -12.93
C LEU A 339 -32.84 -11.97 -12.40
N ASN A 340 -33.04 -12.05 -11.09
CA ASN A 340 -34.37 -12.12 -10.47
C ASN A 340 -34.97 -10.75 -10.12
N ALA A 341 -34.16 -9.69 -10.07
CA ALA A 341 -34.57 -8.37 -9.58
C ALA A 341 -34.65 -7.29 -10.66
N VAL A 342 -33.87 -7.39 -11.75
CA VAL A 342 -33.81 -6.36 -12.79
C VAL A 342 -33.97 -7.01 -14.18
N PRO A 343 -34.92 -6.54 -15.02
CA PRO A 343 -35.16 -7.13 -16.34
C PRO A 343 -33.91 -7.05 -17.24
N LYS A 344 -33.84 -7.97 -18.22
CA LYS A 344 -32.76 -8.23 -19.21
C LYS A 344 -32.35 -7.03 -20.11
N LEU A 345 -32.05 -5.87 -19.53
CA LEU A 345 -31.59 -4.66 -20.22
C LEU A 345 -30.17 -4.24 -19.80
N VAL A 346 -29.49 -5.06 -19.00
CA VAL A 346 -28.07 -4.89 -18.69
C VAL A 346 -27.25 -5.43 -19.86
N PHE A 347 -27.10 -4.62 -20.91
CA PHE A 347 -26.20 -4.92 -22.02
C PHE A 347 -24.75 -4.75 -21.57
N GLU A 348 -24.01 -5.85 -21.63
CA GLU A 348 -22.56 -5.87 -21.46
C GLU A 348 -21.90 -5.22 -22.67
N ILE A 349 -21.45 -3.98 -22.53
CA ILE A 349 -20.66 -3.31 -23.57
C ILE A 349 -19.21 -3.78 -23.42
N HIS A 350 -18.89 -4.89 -24.10
CA HIS A 350 -17.50 -5.31 -24.26
C HIS A 350 -16.76 -4.35 -25.21
N TRP A 351 -15.84 -3.56 -24.64
CA TRP A 351 -14.99 -2.60 -25.35
C TRP A 351 -14.06 -3.19 -26.42
N LYS A 352 -13.99 -4.53 -26.58
CA LYS A 352 -13.10 -5.17 -27.56
C LYS A 352 -13.54 -4.98 -29.03
N GLN A 353 -14.73 -4.44 -29.29
CA GLN A 353 -15.11 -3.96 -30.62
C GLN A 353 -15.54 -2.50 -30.54
N ARG A 354 -14.61 -1.60 -30.89
CA ARG A 354 -14.75 -0.14 -30.95
C ARG A 354 -15.80 0.34 -31.97
N LYS A 355 -17.08 -0.01 -31.79
CA LYS A 355 -18.22 0.49 -32.57
C LYS A 355 -19.49 0.51 -31.69
N PHE A 356 -19.70 1.58 -30.93
CA PHE A 356 -20.93 1.72 -30.13
C PHE A 356 -21.95 2.75 -30.68
N LEU A 357 -21.83 3.22 -31.92
CA LEU A 357 -22.77 4.25 -32.44
C LEU A 357 -23.22 4.02 -33.89
N LYS A 358 -23.36 2.77 -34.35
CA LYS A 358 -23.98 2.46 -35.65
C LYS A 358 -25.33 1.73 -35.59
N LEU A 359 -25.92 1.52 -34.42
CA LEU A 359 -27.07 0.61 -34.30
C LEU A 359 -28.36 1.15 -33.66
N PHE A 360 -28.54 2.47 -33.53
CA PHE A 360 -29.85 2.99 -33.13
C PHE A 360 -30.24 4.29 -33.84
N PRO A 361 -30.90 4.20 -35.01
CA PRO A 361 -31.74 5.28 -35.51
C PRO A 361 -33.25 5.02 -35.29
N ASN A 362 -33.70 3.79 -34.97
CA ASN A 362 -35.15 3.52 -34.84
C ASN A 362 -35.49 2.43 -33.82
N ILE A 363 -36.44 2.73 -32.93
CA ILE A 363 -37.02 1.85 -31.90
C ILE A 363 -37.67 0.58 -32.50
N ALA A 364 -38.01 0.61 -33.80
CA ALA A 364 -38.62 -0.52 -34.52
C ALA A 364 -37.66 -1.73 -34.72
N SER A 365 -36.34 -1.54 -34.75
CA SER A 365 -35.40 -2.65 -34.94
C SER A 365 -35.16 -3.49 -33.67
N PHE A 366 -35.67 -3.04 -32.52
CA PHE A 366 -35.54 -3.73 -31.23
C PHE A 366 -36.50 -4.93 -31.11
N GLN A 367 -37.74 -4.82 -31.62
CA GLN A 367 -38.70 -5.93 -31.65
C GLN A 367 -38.31 -7.02 -32.67
N GLN A 368 -37.70 -6.63 -33.79
CA GLN A 368 -37.25 -7.58 -34.82
C GLN A 368 -36.08 -8.46 -34.37
N TRP A 369 -35.27 -8.00 -33.41
CA TRP A 369 -34.16 -8.79 -32.85
C TRP A 369 -34.61 -9.79 -31.78
N MET A 370 -35.72 -9.53 -31.06
CA MET A 370 -36.26 -10.48 -30.08
C MET A 370 -36.88 -11.73 -30.70
N MET A 371 -37.32 -11.69 -31.96
CA MET A 371 -37.87 -12.88 -32.65
C MET A 371 -36.81 -13.85 -33.18
N LEU A 372 -35.53 -13.46 -33.25
CA LEU A 372 -34.44 -14.30 -33.74
C LEU A 372 -33.67 -15.03 -32.63
N LEU A 373 -34.12 -14.90 -31.38
CA LEU A 373 -33.53 -15.52 -30.19
C LEU A 373 -34.54 -16.42 -29.41
N GLN A 374 -35.53 -16.93 -30.12
CA GLN A 374 -36.20 -18.22 -29.84
C GLN A 374 -35.73 -19.22 -30.89
#